data_AF-A0A941NNE2-F1
#
_entry.id   AF-A0A941NNE2-F1
#
_cell.length_a   1.000
_cell.length_b   1.000
_cell.length_c   1.000
_cell.angle_alpha   90.00
_cell.angle_beta   90.00
_cell.angle_gamma   90.00
#
_symmetry.space_group_name_H-M   'P 1'
#
loop_
_entity.id
_entity.type
_entity.pdbx_description
1 polymer ?
#
loop_
_entity_poly.entity_id
_entity_poly.type
_entity_poly.pdbx_seq_one_letter_code
_entity_poly.pdbx_strand_id
1 'polypeptide(L)'
;MASAISANRLELLQIADAVARDKSIDKSVVLTAMEEAMQRAAKAHYGAENDIKVDIDPKTGETHVSRYLHVVEAVENDKTEISLEDARRRNPDAQIGDIIAETLPPVDFNRINAQNAKQVIVQKVRDAERERQYDEYKDRIGEIVHGVVKRSEFGSVVVDLGKAE
;
A
#
# COMPACT_ATOMS: atom_id res chain seq x y z
N MET A 1 -9.63 28.10 2.52
CA MET A 1 -9.32 26.87 1.75
C MET A 1 -8.43 25.88 2.51
N ALA A 2 -7.48 26.31 3.36
CA ALA A 2 -6.61 25.38 4.13
C ALA A 2 -7.31 24.49 5.20
N SER A 3 -8.50 24.87 5.67
CA SER A 3 -9.21 24.18 6.77
C SER A 3 -9.76 22.80 6.41
N ALA A 4 -10.14 22.56 5.15
CA ALA A 4 -10.75 21.28 4.74
C ALA A 4 -9.70 20.18 4.56
N ILE A 5 -8.52 20.52 4.03
CA ILE A 5 -7.39 19.60 3.85
C ILE A 5 -6.81 19.17 5.20
N SER A 6 -6.85 20.04 6.22
CA SER A 6 -6.39 19.71 7.58
C SER A 6 -7.28 18.70 8.31
N ALA A 7 -8.61 18.78 8.14
CA ALA A 7 -9.54 17.85 8.79
C ALA A 7 -9.37 16.42 8.23
N ASN A 8 -9.19 16.30 6.92
CA ASN A 8 -9.08 15.01 6.23
C ASN A 8 -7.79 14.24 6.62
N ARG A 9 -6.68 14.95 6.86
CA ARG A 9 -5.41 14.34 7.32
C ARG A 9 -5.53 13.67 8.68
N LEU A 10 -6.22 14.34 9.62
CA LEU A 10 -6.42 13.82 10.96
C LEU A 10 -7.43 12.67 10.98
N GLU A 11 -8.50 12.76 10.19
CA GLU A 11 -9.47 11.68 10.01
C GLU A 11 -8.82 10.41 9.46
N LEU A 12 -7.91 10.54 8.49
CA LEU A 12 -7.16 9.43 7.93
C LEU A 12 -6.35 8.69 9.01
N LEU A 13 -5.58 9.43 9.80
CA LEU A 13 -4.80 8.85 10.90
C LEU A 13 -5.68 8.18 11.95
N GLN A 14 -6.83 8.78 12.29
CA GLN A 14 -7.79 8.20 13.23
C GLN A 14 -8.40 6.90 12.71
N ILE A 15 -8.73 6.83 11.41
CA ILE A 15 -9.22 5.59 10.78
C ILE A 15 -8.12 4.53 10.82
N ALA A 16 -6.88 4.89 10.49
CA ALA A 16 -5.76 3.96 10.54
C ALA A 16 -5.54 3.41 11.96
N ASP A 17 -5.58 4.28 12.98
CA ASP A 17 -5.45 3.90 14.39
C ASP A 17 -6.60 3.01 14.87
N ALA A 18 -7.84 3.34 14.50
CA ALA A 18 -9.01 2.56 14.87
C ALA A 18 -8.94 1.13 14.30
N VAL A 19 -8.52 0.99 13.04
CA VAL A 19 -8.42 -0.33 12.41
C VAL A 19 -7.22 -1.12 12.92
N ALA A 20 -6.08 -0.46 13.13
CA ALA A 20 -4.90 -1.10 13.74
C ALA A 20 -5.26 -1.73 15.11
N ARG A 21 -6.03 -1.01 15.92
CA ARG A 21 -6.51 -1.51 17.22
C ARG A 21 -7.54 -2.63 17.09
N ASP A 22 -8.55 -2.48 16.24
CA ASP A 22 -9.62 -3.48 16.06
C ASP A 22 -9.08 -4.82 15.54
N LYS A 23 -8.07 -4.76 14.68
CA LYS A 23 -7.47 -5.95 14.05
C LYS A 23 -6.17 -6.41 14.70
N SER A 24 -5.70 -5.74 15.75
CA SER A 24 -4.43 -6.04 16.43
C SER A 24 -3.26 -6.16 15.45
N ILE A 25 -3.19 -5.22 14.49
CA ILE A 25 -2.11 -5.12 13.50
C ILE A 25 -1.36 -3.80 13.68
N ASP A 26 -0.12 -3.76 13.21
CA ASP A 26 0.69 -2.55 13.30
C ASP A 26 0.12 -1.43 12.43
N LYS A 27 0.10 -0.21 12.99
CA LYS A 27 -0.34 0.99 12.29
C LYS A 27 0.42 1.20 10.96
N SER A 28 1.71 0.86 10.94
CA SER A 28 2.54 0.95 9.73
C SER A 28 1.96 0.14 8.57
N VAL A 29 1.51 -1.08 8.83
CA VAL A 29 0.89 -1.95 7.80
C VAL A 29 -0.39 -1.33 7.25
N VAL A 30 -1.20 -0.71 8.13
CA VAL A 30 -2.41 -0.01 7.72
C VAL A 30 -2.08 1.22 6.88
N LEU A 31 -1.08 2.00 7.27
CA LEU A 31 -0.63 3.17 6.50
C LEU A 31 -0.11 2.78 5.12
N THR A 32 0.72 1.74 5.03
CA THR A 32 1.20 1.21 3.74
C THR A 32 0.04 0.73 2.84
N ALA A 33 -0.97 0.08 3.42
CA ALA A 33 -2.18 -0.30 2.67
C ALA A 33 -2.93 0.92 2.11
N MET A 34 -3.00 2.00 2.89
CA MET A 34 -3.64 3.25 2.48
C MET A 34 -2.82 3.98 1.41
N GLU A 35 -1.49 3.98 1.52
CA GLU A 35 -0.56 4.47 0.50
C GLU A 35 -0.79 3.75 -0.82
N GLU A 36 -0.85 2.41 -0.83
CA GLU A 36 -1.14 1.62 -2.03
C GLU A 36 -2.51 1.98 -2.64
N ALA A 37 -3.53 2.19 -1.81
CA ALA A 37 -4.87 2.60 -2.28
C ALA A 37 -4.81 3.98 -2.96
N MET A 38 -4.10 4.92 -2.34
CA MET A 38 -3.91 6.28 -2.86
C MET A 38 -3.06 6.28 -4.13
N GLN A 39 -2.05 5.42 -4.23
CA GLN A 39 -1.24 5.25 -5.45
C GLN A 39 -2.11 4.84 -6.63
N ARG A 40 -3.04 3.88 -6.46
CA ARG A 40 -3.97 3.49 -7.53
C ARG A 40 -4.86 4.64 -7.97
N ALA A 41 -5.35 5.43 -7.01
CA ALA A 41 -6.14 6.63 -7.31
C ALA A 41 -5.32 7.71 -8.03
N ALA A 42 -4.06 7.92 -7.60
CA ALA A 42 -3.15 8.87 -8.21
C ALA A 42 -2.76 8.45 -9.64
N LYS A 43 -2.53 7.15 -9.89
CA LYS A 43 -2.31 6.58 -11.22
C LYS A 43 -3.50 6.82 -12.14
N ALA A 44 -4.73 6.70 -11.64
CA ALA A 44 -5.92 7.02 -12.43
C ALA A 44 -6.02 8.52 -12.79
N HIS A 45 -5.48 9.41 -11.94
CA HIS A 45 -5.53 10.86 -12.17
C HIS A 45 -4.41 11.37 -13.08
N TYR A 46 -3.17 10.94 -12.85
CA TYR A 46 -1.98 11.43 -13.56
C TYR A 46 -1.59 10.59 -14.77
N GLY A 47 -2.16 9.40 -14.93
CA GLY A 47 -1.88 8.46 -16.01
C GLY A 47 -1.32 7.15 -15.46
N ALA A 48 -1.96 6.03 -15.85
CA ALA A 48 -1.69 4.70 -15.30
C ALA A 48 -0.28 4.17 -15.62
N GLU A 49 0.35 4.72 -16.65
CA GLU A 49 1.68 4.36 -17.13
C GLU A 49 2.80 5.03 -16.33
N ASN A 50 2.50 6.08 -15.56
CA ASN A 50 3.50 6.69 -14.70
C ASN A 50 3.75 5.82 -13.46
N ASP A 51 5.01 5.74 -13.04
CA ASP A 51 5.33 5.14 -11.76
C ASP A 51 5.14 6.16 -10.64
N ILE A 52 4.02 6.06 -9.93
CA ILE A 52 3.61 6.99 -8.87
C ILE A 52 3.63 6.27 -7.55
N LYS A 53 4.31 6.90 -6.58
CA LYS A 53 4.31 6.52 -5.18
C LYS A 53 3.67 7.61 -4.34
N VAL A 54 2.94 7.15 -3.33
CA VAL A 54 2.35 7.99 -2.30
C VAL A 54 2.94 7.52 -0.98
N ASP A 55 3.42 8.48 -0.19
CA ASP A 55 3.93 8.28 1.16
C ASP A 55 3.09 9.11 2.13
N ILE A 56 2.71 8.53 3.27
CA ILE A 56 1.91 9.19 4.32
C ILE A 56 2.78 9.36 5.56
N ASP A 57 2.95 10.61 6.02
CA ASP A 57 3.64 10.86 7.27
C ASP A 57 2.81 10.30 8.45
N PRO A 58 3.34 9.36 9.26
CA PRO A 58 2.59 8.69 10.32
C PRO A 58 2.25 9.59 11.51
N LYS A 59 2.90 10.76 11.64
CA LYS A 59 2.70 11.74 12.72
C LYS A 59 1.78 12.86 12.28
N THR A 60 1.97 13.40 11.08
CA THR A 60 1.23 14.58 10.59
C THR A 60 0.05 14.20 9.70
N GLY A 61 0.07 13.00 9.10
CA GLY A 61 -0.91 12.56 8.11
C GLY A 61 -0.73 13.25 6.75
N GLU A 62 0.39 13.94 6.54
CA GLU A 62 0.69 14.62 5.29
C GLU A 62 1.04 13.60 4.20
N THR A 63 0.39 13.74 3.04
CA THR A 63 0.56 12.83 1.92
C THR A 63 1.47 13.46 0.88
N HIS A 64 2.53 12.75 0.51
CA HIS A 64 3.47 13.16 -0.53
C HIS A 64 3.28 12.25 -1.73
N VAL A 65 3.04 12.85 -2.89
CA VAL A 65 2.90 12.11 -4.15
C VAL A 65 4.14 12.38 -4.98
N SER A 66 4.86 11.33 -5.35
CA SER A 66 6.06 11.42 -6.18
C SER A 66 5.96 10.51 -7.38
N ARG A 67 6.41 10.99 -8.54
CA ARG A 67 6.62 10.18 -9.74
C ARG A 67 8.09 9.78 -9.83
N TYR A 68 8.35 8.51 -10.09
CA TYR A 68 9.70 8.01 -10.32
C TYR A 68 10.00 7.94 -11.82
N LEU A 69 11.16 8.47 -12.20
CA LEU A 69 11.66 8.45 -13.58
C LEU A 69 13.06 7.82 -13.59
N HIS A 70 13.25 6.82 -14.44
CA HIS A 70 14.53 6.15 -14.65
C HIS A 70 15.42 6.97 -15.59
N VAL A 71 16.66 7.24 -15.17
CA VAL A 71 17.62 7.98 -15.98
C VAL A 71 18.22 7.05 -17.03
N VAL A 72 17.95 7.33 -18.30
CA VAL A 72 18.41 6.53 -19.45
C VAL A 72 19.14 7.39 -20.48
N GLU A 73 19.90 6.74 -21.35
CA GLU A 73 20.60 7.42 -22.45
C GLU A 73 19.66 7.76 -23.60
N ALA A 74 18.85 6.79 -24.05
CA ALA A 74 17.82 6.96 -25.06
C ALA A 74 16.45 6.70 -24.41
N VAL A 75 15.59 7.72 -24.40
CA VAL A 75 14.24 7.63 -23.83
C VAL A 75 13.33 6.90 -24.82
N GLU A 76 12.79 5.77 -24.40
CA GLU A 76 11.75 5.02 -25.13
C GLU A 76 10.36 5.35 -24.58
N ASN A 77 10.25 5.64 -23.27
CA ASN A 77 9.00 5.95 -22.60
C ASN A 77 9.10 7.23 -21.73
N ASP A 78 8.52 8.33 -22.22
CA ASP A 78 8.51 9.63 -21.53
C ASP A 78 7.74 9.67 -20.20
N LYS A 79 6.99 8.61 -19.87
CA LYS A 79 6.21 8.49 -18.61
C LYS A 79 7.02 7.90 -17.47
N THR A 80 7.99 7.04 -17.78
CA THR A 80 8.79 6.29 -16.80
C THR A 80 10.27 6.59 -16.89
N GLU A 81 10.71 7.28 -17.94
CA GLU A 81 12.13 7.53 -18.23
C GLU A 81 12.42 9.01 -18.41
N ILE A 82 13.67 9.38 -18.16
CA ILE A 82 14.18 10.74 -18.32
C ILE A 82 15.59 10.69 -18.91
N SER A 83 15.91 11.63 -19.79
CA SER A 83 17.25 11.74 -20.36
C SER A 83 18.26 12.11 -19.27
N LEU A 84 19.53 11.70 -19.43
CA LEU A 84 20.59 12.14 -18.51
C LEU A 84 20.70 13.67 -18.43
N GLU A 85 20.46 14.38 -19.54
CA GLU A 85 20.49 15.84 -19.56
C GLU A 85 19.39 16.44 -18.67
N ASP A 86 18.15 15.97 -18.82
CA ASP A 86 17.02 16.46 -18.03
C ASP A 86 17.08 16.01 -16.56
N ALA A 87 17.61 14.81 -16.32
CA ALA A 87 17.88 14.32 -14.96
C ALA A 87 18.89 15.24 -14.25
N ARG A 88 19.98 15.63 -14.94
CA ARG A 88 21.01 16.53 -14.40
C ARG A 88 20.53 17.95 -14.16
N ARG A 89 19.53 18.42 -14.90
CA ARG A 89 18.87 19.73 -14.62
C ARG A 89 18.15 19.73 -13.28
N ARG A 90 17.70 18.57 -12.80
CA ARG A 90 16.98 18.42 -11.52
C ARG A 90 17.91 17.99 -10.39
N ASN A 91 18.82 17.07 -10.67
CA ASN A 91 19.84 16.60 -9.74
C ASN A 91 21.20 16.54 -10.47
N PRO A 92 22.12 17.49 -10.23
CA PRO A 92 23.41 17.56 -10.92
C PRO A 92 24.26 16.29 -10.83
N ASP A 93 24.08 15.50 -9.78
CA ASP A 93 24.83 14.27 -9.54
C ASP A 93 24.20 13.03 -10.21
N ALA A 94 23.09 13.19 -10.95
CA ALA A 94 22.40 12.08 -11.59
C ALA A 94 23.27 11.33 -12.63
N GLN A 95 23.17 10.00 -12.58
CA GLN A 95 23.84 9.05 -13.46
C GLN A 95 22.82 8.18 -14.19
N ILE A 96 23.24 7.56 -15.30
CA ILE A 96 22.42 6.58 -16.01
C ILE A 96 22.18 5.38 -15.09
N GLY A 97 20.92 4.95 -14.99
CA GLY A 97 20.47 3.91 -14.07
C GLY A 97 19.91 4.44 -12.75
N ASP A 98 20.07 5.72 -12.45
CA ASP A 98 19.46 6.33 -11.26
C ASP A 98 17.94 6.51 -11.44
N ILE A 99 17.27 6.78 -10.31
CA ILE A 99 15.85 7.10 -10.30
C ILE A 99 15.67 8.52 -9.73
N ILE A 100 15.03 9.39 -10.52
CA ILE A 100 14.66 10.73 -10.10
C ILE A 100 13.23 10.71 -9.58
N ALA A 101 13.06 11.13 -8.32
CA ALA A 101 11.74 11.38 -7.73
C ALA A 101 11.30 12.81 -8.03
N GLU A 102 10.22 12.96 -8.80
CA GLU A 102 9.56 14.23 -9.08
C GLU A 102 8.32 14.37 -8.19
N THR A 103 8.35 15.31 -7.25
CA THR A 103 7.19 15.61 -6.42
C THR A 103 6.07 16.18 -7.27
N LEU A 104 4.93 15.50 -7.28
CA LEU A 104 3.73 15.94 -7.96
C LEU A 104 2.90 16.86 -7.05
N PRO A 105 2.08 17.74 -7.63
CA PRO A 105 1.12 18.52 -6.85
C PRO A 105 0.25 17.63 -5.98
N PRO A 106 -0.13 18.05 -4.77
CA PRO A 106 -1.02 17.27 -3.93
C PRO A 106 -2.38 17.08 -4.63
N VAL A 107 -2.86 15.84 -4.66
CA VAL A 107 -4.19 15.50 -5.17
C VAL A 107 -5.17 15.52 -4.02
N ASP A 108 -6.32 16.16 -4.24
CA ASP A 108 -7.44 16.03 -3.32
C ASP A 108 -8.02 14.62 -3.42
N PHE A 109 -7.55 13.74 -2.53
CA PHE A 109 -8.12 12.41 -2.32
C PHE A 109 -9.48 12.45 -1.61
N ASN A 110 -10.15 13.61 -1.60
CA ASN A 110 -11.47 13.82 -0.99
C ASN A 110 -12.56 12.91 -1.57
N ARG A 111 -12.28 12.25 -2.71
CA ARG A 111 -13.13 11.25 -3.38
C ARG A 111 -12.74 9.80 -3.12
N ILE A 112 -11.68 9.51 -2.37
CA ILE A 112 -11.47 8.15 -1.85
C ILE A 112 -12.55 7.96 -0.79
N ASN A 113 -13.71 7.46 -1.22
CA ASN A 113 -14.81 7.10 -0.34
C ASN A 113 -14.23 6.37 0.87
N ALA A 114 -14.53 6.82 2.08
CA ALA A 114 -14.09 6.16 3.31
C ALA A 114 -14.40 4.64 3.28
N GLN A 115 -15.43 4.24 2.52
CA GLN A 115 -15.80 2.86 2.23
C GLN A 115 -14.75 2.09 1.40
N ASN A 116 -14.14 2.72 0.39
CA ASN A 116 -13.05 2.12 -0.40
C ASN A 116 -11.79 1.99 0.44
N ALA A 117 -11.46 3.01 1.25
CA ALA A 117 -10.34 2.92 2.20
C ALA A 117 -10.56 1.75 3.17
N LYS A 118 -11.75 1.65 3.77
CA LYS A 118 -12.13 0.52 4.64
C LYS A 118 -12.00 -0.83 3.91
N GLN A 119 -12.39 -0.91 2.65
CA GLN A 119 -12.32 -2.15 1.89
C GLN A 119 -10.87 -2.59 1.58
N VAL A 120 -10.00 -1.64 1.20
CA VAL A 120 -8.58 -1.93 0.99
C VAL A 120 -7.92 -2.33 2.31
N ILE A 121 -8.26 -1.66 3.40
CA ILE A 121 -7.72 -1.99 4.72
C ILE A 121 -8.17 -3.40 5.15
N VAL A 122 -9.45 -3.77 5.01
CA VAL A 122 -9.94 -5.12 5.34
C VAL A 122 -9.26 -6.19 4.47
N GLN A 123 -8.99 -5.90 3.21
CA GLN A 123 -8.24 -6.82 2.34
C GLN A 123 -6.81 -7.03 2.86
N LYS A 124 -6.09 -5.96 3.18
CA LYS A 124 -4.71 -6.07 3.69
C LYS A 124 -4.61 -6.70 5.08
N VAL A 125 -5.59 -6.47 5.96
CA VAL A 125 -5.69 -7.21 7.23
C VAL A 125 -5.76 -8.72 6.97
N ARG A 126 -6.64 -9.14 6.05
CA ARG A 126 -6.77 -10.57 5.69
C ARG A 126 -5.51 -11.13 5.07
N ASP A 127 -4.80 -10.34 4.25
CA ASP A 127 -3.55 -10.79 3.65
C ASP A 127 -2.44 -10.93 4.71
N ALA A 128 -2.33 -9.99 5.65
CA ALA A 128 -1.41 -10.09 6.78
C ALA A 128 -1.76 -11.26 7.72
N GLU A 129 -3.04 -11.52 7.97
CA GLU A 129 -3.49 -12.69 8.73
C GLU A 129 -3.10 -14.00 8.03
N ARG A 130 -3.29 -14.08 6.71
CA ARG A 130 -2.88 -15.25 5.91
C ARG A 130 -1.38 -15.46 5.91
N GLU A 131 -0.60 -14.38 5.78
CA GLU A 131 0.86 -14.45 5.81
C GLU A 131 1.36 -14.94 7.18
N ARG A 132 0.80 -14.40 8.28
CA ARG A 132 1.08 -14.89 9.63
C ARG A 132 0.71 -16.36 9.81
N GLN A 133 -0.47 -16.76 9.33
CA GLN A 133 -0.90 -18.15 9.39
C GLN A 133 0.03 -19.05 8.57
N TYR A 134 0.42 -18.62 7.38
CA TYR A 134 1.39 -19.34 6.56
C TYR A 134 2.73 -19.50 7.30
N ASP A 135 3.25 -18.44 7.89
CA ASP A 135 4.49 -18.48 8.66
C ASP A 135 4.43 -19.39 9.89
N GLU A 136 3.26 -19.55 10.50
CA GLU A 136 3.03 -20.44 11.63
C GLU A 136 3.00 -21.92 11.22
N TYR A 137 2.42 -22.25 10.06
CA TYR A 137 2.26 -23.63 9.60
C TYR A 137 3.34 -24.11 8.64
N LYS A 138 4.17 -23.23 8.05
CA LYS A 138 5.21 -23.62 7.08
C LYS A 138 6.23 -24.60 7.66
N ASP A 139 6.53 -24.46 8.95
CA ASP A 139 7.53 -25.29 9.63
C ASP A 139 6.93 -26.59 10.19
N ARG A 140 5.59 -26.73 10.17
CA ARG A 140 4.85 -27.88 10.72
C ARG A 140 4.46 -28.92 9.66
N ILE A 141 5.08 -28.86 8.48
CA ILE A 141 4.79 -29.79 7.39
C ILE A 141 5.22 -31.21 7.79
N GLY A 142 4.26 -32.13 7.85
CA GLY A 142 4.49 -33.54 8.21
C GLY A 142 4.14 -33.90 9.65
N GLU A 143 3.69 -32.93 10.46
CA GLU A 143 3.18 -33.21 11.81
C GLU A 143 1.77 -33.80 11.76
N ILE A 144 1.48 -34.74 12.67
CA ILE A 144 0.13 -35.24 12.88
C ILE A 144 -0.58 -34.29 13.83
N VAL A 145 -1.66 -33.67 13.35
CA VAL A 145 -2.48 -32.74 14.12
C VAL A 145 -3.91 -33.27 14.26
N HIS A 146 -4.55 -32.98 15.39
CA HIS A 146 -5.97 -33.25 15.59
C HIS A 146 -6.79 -32.02 15.20
N GLY A 147 -7.90 -32.23 14.50
CA GLY A 147 -8.80 -31.16 14.06
C GLY A 147 -10.27 -31.58 14.16
N VAL A 148 -11.16 -30.59 14.22
CA VAL A 148 -12.60 -30.78 14.32
C VAL A 148 -13.24 -30.50 12.96
N VAL A 149 -14.07 -31.42 12.48
CA VAL A 149 -14.81 -31.22 11.23
C VAL A 149 -15.87 -30.14 11.43
N LYS A 150 -15.77 -29.03 10.67
CA LYS A 150 -16.76 -27.94 10.70
C LYS A 150 -17.84 -28.11 9.65
N ARG A 151 -17.45 -28.54 8.45
CA ARG A 151 -18.37 -28.69 7.33
C ARG A 151 -17.90 -29.82 6.42
N SER A 152 -18.86 -30.61 5.95
CA SER A 152 -18.66 -31.61 4.91
C SER A 152 -19.49 -31.20 3.70
N GLU A 153 -18.85 -31.08 2.55
CA GLU A 153 -19.50 -30.90 1.25
C GLU A 153 -19.19 -32.11 0.36
N PHE A 154 -19.95 -32.32 -0.71
CA PHE A 154 -19.72 -33.46 -1.60
C PHE A 154 -18.33 -33.35 -2.26
N GLY A 155 -17.36 -34.12 -1.76
CA GLY A 155 -15.99 -34.18 -2.28
C GLY A 155 -14.95 -33.38 -1.49
N SER A 156 -15.33 -32.63 -0.44
CA SER A 156 -14.36 -31.95 0.43
C SER A 156 -14.85 -31.80 1.87
N VAL A 157 -13.91 -31.81 2.82
CA VAL A 157 -14.19 -31.62 4.24
C VAL A 157 -13.36 -30.45 4.75
N VAL A 158 -14.02 -29.48 5.36
CA VAL A 158 -13.37 -28.34 6.01
C VAL A 158 -13.14 -28.71 7.48
N VAL A 159 -11.87 -28.83 7.85
CA VAL A 159 -11.41 -29.18 9.19
C VAL A 159 -10.84 -27.93 9.86
N ASP A 160 -11.31 -27.63 11.07
CA ASP A 160 -10.78 -26.58 11.93
C ASP A 160 -9.70 -27.18 12.84
N LEU A 161 -8.47 -26.69 12.70
CA LEU A 161 -7.31 -27.17 13.46
C LEU A 161 -7.13 -26.42 14.80
N GLY A 162 -8.00 -25.45 15.11
CA GLY A 162 -7.83 -24.56 16.26
C GLY A 162 -6.67 -23.57 16.07
N LYS A 163 -6.58 -22.55 16.94
CA LYS A 163 -5.31 -21.80 17.10
C LYS A 163 -4.31 -22.78 17.70
N ALA A 164 -3.14 -22.92 17.09
CA ALA A 164 -2.09 -23.75 17.66
C ALA A 164 -1.77 -23.23 19.08
N GLU A 165 -2.03 -24.06 20.07
CA GLU A 165 -1.25 -24.06 21.32
C GLU A 165 -0.07 -25.01 21.13
#